data_AF-A0A8R7UCN5-F1
#
_entry.id   AF-A0A8R7UCN5-F1
#
_cell.length_a   1.000
_cell.length_b   1.000
_cell.length_c   1.000
_cell.angle_alpha   90.00
_cell.angle_beta   90.00
_cell.angle_gamma   90.00
#
_symmetry.space_group_name_H-M   'P 1'
#
loop_
_entity.id
_entity.type
_entity.pdbx_description
1 polymer ?
#
loop_
_entity_poly.entity_id
_entity_poly.type
_entity_poly.pdbx_seq_one_letter_code
_entity_poly.pdbx_strand_id
1 'polypeptide(L)'
;MAAPASRRRGSSWGRSWPLLFVAILALHSLAIYLFTRGFLLTRTELDLHSHRDDRTGVSPGCSSWPQPAVDHLVIVVLDALRFDFVAPSTFFEEKQPWMDKLQVLQKLAADEKNSARIFKALADPPTTSLQRLKALTTGGLPTFIDVGNSFGAPAIVEDNIMHQLVKNGKRVVMMGDDTWTQLYPEHFNKSFPYPSFNVKDLDTVDNGVIEHLLPSLHENDWDVLIAHFLGVGIYSVSTLPR
;
A
#
# COMPACT_ATOMS: atom_id res chain seq x y z
N MET A 1 72.59 -54.58 5.58
CA MET A 1 71.83 -53.77 4.61
C MET A 1 70.41 -53.61 5.13
N ALA A 2 70.05 -52.44 5.64
CA ALA A 2 68.72 -52.15 6.18
C ALA A 2 67.86 -51.47 5.09
N ALA A 3 66.64 -51.96 4.87
CA ALA A 3 65.68 -51.38 3.94
C ALA A 3 65.10 -50.05 4.50
N PRO A 4 64.82 -49.04 3.67
CA PRO A 4 64.25 -47.79 4.16
C PRO A 4 62.73 -47.95 4.41
N ALA A 5 62.29 -47.47 5.58
CA ALA A 5 60.89 -47.43 5.98
C ALA A 5 60.08 -46.48 5.09
N SER A 6 59.00 -46.98 4.51
CA SER A 6 58.03 -46.18 3.75
C SER A 6 57.14 -45.37 4.70
N ARG A 7 57.42 -44.06 4.82
CA ARG A 7 56.52 -43.11 5.49
C ARG A 7 55.25 -42.94 4.66
N ARG A 8 54.15 -43.58 5.04
CA ARG A 8 52.79 -43.22 4.58
C ARG A 8 52.47 -41.81 5.08
N ARG A 9 52.57 -40.81 4.20
CA ARG A 9 51.93 -39.49 4.40
C ARG A 9 50.42 -39.71 4.34
N GLY A 10 49.78 -39.87 5.50
CA GLY A 10 48.31 -39.83 5.60
C GLY A 10 47.83 -38.49 5.09
N SER A 11 46.99 -38.50 4.04
CA SER A 11 46.41 -37.30 3.46
C SER A 11 45.57 -36.57 4.51
N SER A 12 46.00 -35.36 4.89
CA SER A 12 45.24 -34.50 5.81
C SER A 12 43.92 -34.00 5.20
N TRP A 13 43.73 -34.17 3.88
CA TRP A 13 42.56 -33.71 3.13
C TRP A 13 41.21 -34.25 3.62
N GLY A 14 41.15 -35.47 4.17
CA GLY A 14 39.89 -36.04 4.67
C GLY A 14 39.38 -35.41 5.98
N ARG A 15 40.27 -34.81 6.78
CA ARG A 15 39.92 -34.20 8.09
C ARG A 15 39.55 -32.71 7.99
N SER A 16 39.92 -32.05 6.91
CA SER A 16 39.65 -30.62 6.70
C SER A 16 38.25 -30.35 6.15
N TRP A 17 37.64 -31.32 5.47
CA TRP A 17 36.34 -31.18 4.81
C TRP A 17 35.17 -30.92 5.79
N PRO A 18 35.07 -31.63 6.94
CA PRO A 18 34.03 -31.35 7.92
C PRO A 18 34.18 -29.96 8.54
N LEU A 19 35.43 -29.51 8.78
CA LEU A 19 35.72 -28.19 9.32
C LEU A 19 35.35 -27.08 8.33
N LEU A 20 35.67 -27.28 7.04
CA LEU A 20 35.28 -26.35 5.98
C LEU A 20 33.75 -26.29 5.84
N PHE A 21 33.06 -27.43 5.89
CA PHE A 21 31.60 -27.49 5.83
C PHE A 21 30.95 -26.75 7.01
N VAL A 22 31.44 -26.96 8.23
CA VAL A 22 30.96 -26.25 9.43
C VAL A 22 31.24 -24.74 9.33
N ALA A 23 32.40 -24.34 8.80
CA ALA A 23 32.72 -22.92 8.59
C ALA A 23 31.79 -22.25 7.55
N ILE A 24 31.51 -22.94 6.43
CA ILE A 24 30.56 -22.47 5.42
C ILE A 24 29.15 -22.36 6.03
N LEU A 25 28.72 -23.37 6.79
CA LEU A 25 27.40 -23.36 7.45
C LEU A 25 27.27 -22.22 8.47
N ALA A 26 28.32 -21.97 9.26
CA ALA A 26 28.36 -20.87 10.22
C ALA A 26 28.30 -19.51 9.51
N LEU A 27 29.04 -19.35 8.39
CA LEU A 27 29.01 -18.13 7.60
C LEU A 27 27.64 -17.89 6.95
N HIS A 28 26.99 -18.93 6.41
CA HIS A 28 25.62 -18.82 5.88
C HIS A 28 24.62 -18.51 6.98
N SER A 29 24.73 -19.15 8.15
CA SER A 29 23.86 -18.89 9.29
C SER A 29 24.01 -17.45 9.78
N LEU A 30 25.23 -16.92 9.84
CA LEU A 30 25.51 -15.53 10.18
C LEU A 30 24.96 -14.57 9.11
N ALA A 31 25.14 -14.89 7.83
CA ALA A 31 24.61 -14.09 6.73
C ALA A 31 23.08 -14.03 6.77
N ILE A 32 22.41 -15.17 6.98
CA ILE A 32 20.95 -15.25 7.15
C ILE A 32 20.52 -14.47 8.40
N TYR A 33 21.23 -14.59 9.52
CA TYR A 33 20.94 -13.82 10.73
C TYR A 33 21.04 -12.31 10.50
N LEU A 34 22.14 -11.83 9.88
CA LEU A 34 22.32 -10.41 9.57
C LEU A 34 21.27 -9.93 8.55
N PHE A 35 20.97 -10.72 7.54
CA PHE A 35 19.95 -10.41 6.53
C PHE A 35 18.55 -10.31 7.17
N THR A 36 18.14 -11.31 7.94
CA THR A 36 16.82 -11.33 8.61
C THR A 36 16.67 -10.25 9.68
N ARG A 37 17.76 -9.79 10.30
CA ARG A 37 17.75 -8.67 11.26
C ARG A 37 17.78 -7.29 10.60
N GLY A 38 18.51 -7.14 9.49
CA GLY A 38 18.78 -5.83 8.88
C GLY A 38 17.90 -5.49 7.67
N PHE A 39 17.57 -6.48 6.83
CA PHE A 39 16.77 -6.29 5.62
C PHE A 39 15.27 -6.34 5.91
N LEU A 40 14.84 -7.25 6.80
CA LEU A 40 13.44 -7.36 7.21
C LEU A 40 13.16 -6.34 8.32
N LEU A 41 12.87 -5.10 7.91
CA LEU A 41 12.38 -4.06 8.83
C LEU A 41 11.06 -4.53 9.46
N THR A 42 11.07 -4.81 10.77
CA THR A 42 9.87 -4.95 11.59
C THR A 42 9.46 -3.56 12.05
N ARG A 43 8.31 -3.04 11.60
CA ARG A 43 7.68 -1.89 12.27
C ARG A 43 7.02 -2.37 13.55
N THR A 44 7.18 -1.63 14.64
CA THR A 44 6.37 -1.80 15.84
C THR A 44 5.01 -1.16 15.58
N GLU A 45 3.98 -1.98 15.45
CA GLU A 45 2.59 -1.51 15.45
C GLU A 45 2.22 -1.12 16.89
N LEU A 46 1.70 0.08 17.08
CA LEU A 46 1.23 0.55 18.38
C LEU A 46 -0.27 0.25 18.47
N ASP A 47 -0.68 -0.37 19.57
CA ASP A 47 -2.10 -0.64 19.88
C ASP A 47 -2.78 0.60 20.51
N LEU A 48 -2.41 1.78 20.02
CA LEU A 48 -2.91 3.06 20.51
C LEU A 48 -3.77 3.69 19.43
N HIS A 49 -4.98 4.07 19.81
CA HIS A 49 -5.90 4.79 18.95
C HIS A 49 -5.92 6.26 19.33
N SER A 50 -5.96 7.12 18.31
CA SER A 50 -6.08 8.55 18.50
C SER A 50 -7.37 8.87 19.26
N HIS A 51 -7.23 9.62 20.34
CA HIS A 51 -8.31 10.20 21.12
C HIS A 51 -8.35 11.71 20.91
N ARG A 52 -9.51 12.32 21.20
CA ARG A 52 -9.66 13.76 21.06
C ARG A 52 -8.69 14.54 21.96
N ASP A 53 -8.46 14.03 23.16
CA ASP A 53 -7.66 14.67 24.20
C ASP A 53 -6.17 14.71 23.85
N ASP A 54 -5.74 13.97 22.81
CA ASP A 54 -4.37 14.00 22.29
C ASP A 54 -4.07 15.32 21.56
N ARG A 55 -5.09 16.14 21.26
CA ARG A 55 -4.91 17.44 20.58
C ARG A 55 -4.32 18.48 21.53
N THR A 56 -3.08 18.88 21.28
CA THR A 56 -2.47 20.06 21.91
C THR A 56 -3.18 21.34 21.48
N GLY A 57 -3.61 22.18 22.43
CA GLY A 57 -4.22 23.48 22.14
C GLY A 57 -5.75 23.54 22.19
N VAL A 58 -6.42 22.46 22.61
CA VAL A 58 -7.84 22.50 22.98
C VAL A 58 -7.95 22.89 24.45
N SER A 59 -8.75 23.92 24.77
CA SER A 59 -8.98 24.32 26.16
C SER A 59 -9.60 23.15 26.96
N PRO A 60 -9.15 22.89 28.20
CA PRO A 60 -9.75 21.88 29.06
C PRO A 60 -11.25 22.16 29.21
N GLY A 61 -12.11 21.25 28.76
CA GLY A 61 -13.57 21.38 28.85
C GLY A 61 -14.33 21.58 27.53
N CYS A 62 -13.65 21.65 26.37
CA CYS A 62 -14.36 21.65 25.08
C CYS A 62 -14.77 20.22 24.71
N SER A 63 -16.05 19.87 24.93
CA SER A 63 -16.58 18.52 24.82
C SER A 63 -17.00 18.11 23.41
N SER A 64 -16.67 18.86 22.35
CA SER A 64 -17.00 18.53 20.95
C SER A 64 -15.78 18.53 20.01
N TRP A 65 -15.82 17.67 18.98
CA TRP A 65 -14.91 17.77 17.84
C TRP A 65 -15.13 19.13 17.15
N PRO A 66 -14.10 19.71 16.50
CA PRO A 66 -14.31 20.89 15.67
C PRO A 66 -15.35 20.57 14.59
N GLN A 67 -16.09 21.60 14.19
CA GLN A 67 -17.08 21.48 13.12
C GLN A 67 -16.38 20.97 11.84
N PRO A 68 -16.97 19.99 11.14
CA PRO A 68 -16.40 19.47 9.91
C PRO A 68 -16.35 20.57 8.85
N ALA A 69 -15.29 20.58 8.04
CA ALA A 69 -15.15 21.54 6.95
C ALA A 69 -16.07 21.21 5.75
N VAL A 70 -16.46 19.95 5.63
CA VAL A 70 -17.33 19.42 4.58
C VAL A 70 -18.32 18.42 5.18
N ASP A 71 -19.53 18.39 4.64
CA ASP A 71 -20.57 17.44 5.08
C ASP A 71 -20.34 16.03 4.50
N HIS A 72 -19.86 15.98 3.25
CA HIS A 72 -19.66 14.77 2.47
C HIS A 72 -18.26 14.72 1.85
N LEU A 73 -17.65 13.53 1.85
CA LEU A 73 -16.33 13.29 1.28
C LEU A 73 -16.36 12.14 0.27
N VAL A 74 -15.87 12.39 -0.94
CA VAL A 74 -15.67 11.35 -1.97
C VAL A 74 -14.18 11.14 -2.18
N ILE A 75 -13.72 9.90 -2.03
CA ILE A 75 -12.35 9.47 -2.24
C ILE A 75 -12.33 8.55 -3.46
N VAL A 76 -11.70 9.01 -4.54
CA VAL A 76 -11.49 8.20 -5.75
C VAL A 76 -10.05 7.71 -5.74
N VAL A 77 -9.88 6.39 -5.69
CA VAL A 77 -8.58 5.72 -5.79
C VAL A 77 -8.43 5.15 -7.19
N LEU A 78 -7.34 5.50 -7.87
CA LEU A 78 -7.01 5.03 -9.20
C LEU A 78 -5.71 4.22 -9.11
N ASP A 79 -5.78 2.90 -9.26
CA ASP A 79 -4.60 2.05 -9.15
C ASP A 79 -3.64 2.26 -10.33
N ALA A 80 -2.34 2.15 -10.03
CA ALA A 80 -1.20 2.35 -10.92
C ALA A 80 -1.19 3.67 -11.70
N LEU A 81 -1.89 4.71 -11.22
CA LEU A 81 -1.88 6.02 -11.86
C LEU A 81 -0.55 6.75 -11.60
N ARG A 82 0.29 6.81 -12.62
CA ARG A 82 1.56 7.54 -12.56
C ARG A 82 1.34 9.06 -12.58
N PHE A 83 2.24 9.79 -11.91
CA PHE A 83 2.19 11.25 -11.84
C PHE A 83 2.24 11.92 -13.22
N ASP A 84 3.01 11.37 -14.17
CA ASP A 84 3.15 11.90 -15.53
C ASP A 84 1.92 11.66 -16.42
N PHE A 85 0.90 10.92 -15.96
CA PHE A 85 -0.37 10.80 -16.66
C PHE A 85 -1.31 11.98 -16.34
N VAL A 86 -1.11 12.60 -15.17
CA VAL A 86 -1.96 13.67 -14.64
C VAL A 86 -1.30 15.04 -14.80
N ALA A 87 -0.01 15.15 -14.47
CA ALA A 87 0.71 16.40 -14.53
C ALA A 87 0.83 16.92 -15.98
N PRO A 88 0.67 18.24 -16.21
CA PRO A 88 0.93 18.85 -17.52
C PRO A 88 2.29 18.47 -18.08
N SER A 89 2.37 18.13 -19.37
CA SER A 89 3.64 17.72 -19.98
C SER A 89 4.74 18.79 -19.90
N THR A 90 4.36 20.06 -19.67
CA THR A 90 5.27 21.21 -19.50
C THR A 90 6.18 21.10 -18.27
N PHE A 91 5.88 20.22 -17.32
CA PHE A 91 6.73 19.95 -16.16
C PHE A 91 7.89 18.99 -16.46
N PHE A 92 7.95 18.42 -17.66
CA PHE A 92 8.93 17.41 -18.05
C PHE A 92 9.78 17.91 -19.22
N GLU A 93 11.02 17.43 -19.30
CA GLU A 93 11.95 17.78 -20.38
C GLU A 93 11.46 17.27 -21.74
N GLU A 94 10.93 16.05 -21.77
CA GLU A 94 10.44 15.41 -22.98
C GLU A 94 8.99 14.97 -22.83
N LYS A 95 8.16 15.33 -23.83
CA LYS A 95 6.77 14.92 -23.89
C LYS A 95 6.66 13.46 -24.32
N GLN A 96 5.97 12.66 -23.51
CA GLN A 96 5.68 11.27 -23.81
C GLN A 96 4.27 11.08 -24.39
N PRO A 97 3.99 10.01 -25.16
CA PRO A 97 2.71 9.80 -25.84
C PRO A 97 1.48 9.70 -24.91
N TRP A 98 1.68 9.27 -23.67
CA TRP A 98 0.63 9.10 -22.65
C TRP A 98 0.34 10.37 -21.84
N MET A 99 1.14 11.43 -21.99
CA MET A 99 0.93 12.70 -21.28
C MET A 99 -0.26 13.48 -21.84
N ASP A 100 -0.86 14.34 -21.01
CA ASP A 100 -2.01 15.21 -21.34
C ASP A 100 -3.27 14.48 -21.85
N LYS A 101 -3.46 13.23 -21.41
CA LYS A 101 -4.68 12.45 -21.70
C LYS A 101 -5.79 12.71 -20.69
N LEU A 102 -5.44 13.05 -19.45
CA LEU A 102 -6.39 13.40 -18.37
C LEU A 102 -6.54 14.92 -18.22
N GLN A 103 -6.94 15.59 -19.30
CA GLN A 103 -7.02 17.06 -19.35
C GLN A 103 -7.99 17.66 -18.32
N VAL A 104 -9.00 16.91 -17.90
CA VAL A 104 -9.97 17.39 -16.89
C VAL A 104 -9.29 17.77 -15.58
N LEU A 105 -8.34 16.96 -15.11
CA LEU A 105 -7.62 17.22 -13.86
C LEU A 105 -6.69 18.44 -14.00
N GLN A 106 -6.04 18.57 -15.16
CA GLN A 106 -5.18 19.71 -15.47
C GLN A 106 -5.97 21.02 -15.52
N LYS A 107 -7.14 21.00 -16.19
CA LYS A 107 -8.04 22.16 -16.28
C LYS A 107 -8.56 22.57 -14.90
N LEU A 108 -9.04 21.61 -14.11
CA LEU A 108 -9.47 21.88 -12.74
C LEU A 108 -8.36 22.52 -11.93
N ALA A 109 -7.13 21.98 -11.98
CA ALA A 109 -6.00 22.56 -11.23
C ALA A 109 -5.58 23.97 -11.73
N ALA A 110 -5.77 24.27 -13.02
CA ALA A 110 -5.41 25.56 -13.61
C ALA A 110 -6.46 26.65 -13.36
N ASP A 111 -7.74 26.30 -13.54
CA ASP A 111 -8.87 27.22 -13.52
C ASP A 111 -9.39 27.42 -12.08
N GLU A 112 -9.51 26.34 -11.30
CA GLU A 112 -10.07 26.34 -9.95
C GLU A 112 -8.98 26.49 -8.88
N LYS A 113 -8.23 27.60 -8.95
CA LYS A 113 -7.00 27.78 -8.16
C LYS A 113 -7.19 27.69 -6.64
N ASN A 114 -8.38 27.80 -6.07
CA ASN A 114 -8.57 27.63 -4.63
C ASN A 114 -9.25 26.32 -4.24
N SER A 115 -9.72 25.54 -5.22
CA SER A 115 -10.55 24.35 -5.01
C SER A 115 -9.92 23.07 -5.56
N ALA A 116 -8.91 23.18 -6.43
CA ALA A 116 -8.22 22.03 -7.00
C ALA A 116 -6.69 22.21 -7.04
N ARG A 117 -5.98 21.14 -6.67
CA ARG A 117 -4.51 21.07 -6.65
C ARG A 117 -4.05 19.66 -7.01
N ILE A 118 -2.89 19.58 -7.66
CA ILE A 118 -2.21 18.32 -7.98
C ILE A 118 -0.97 18.24 -7.08
N PHE A 119 -0.83 17.12 -6.37
CA PHE A 119 0.33 16.81 -5.54
C PHE A 119 1.02 15.55 -6.05
N LYS A 120 2.35 15.50 -5.88
CA LYS A 120 3.15 14.32 -6.19
C LYS A 120 3.36 13.51 -4.92
N ALA A 121 2.81 12.30 -4.88
CA ALA A 121 3.14 11.30 -3.86
C ALA A 121 4.29 10.42 -4.36
N LEU A 122 5.35 10.29 -3.57
CA LEU A 122 6.44 9.36 -3.83
C LEU A 122 6.15 8.06 -3.06
N ALA A 123 6.11 6.95 -3.78
CA ALA A 123 5.90 5.64 -3.18
C ALA A 123 7.24 4.92 -3.03
N ASP A 124 7.65 4.68 -1.79
CA ASP A 124 8.78 3.80 -1.49
C ASP A 124 8.39 2.32 -1.72
N PRO A 125 9.33 1.45 -2.11
CA PRO A 125 9.09 0.01 -2.17
C PRO A 125 8.68 -0.56 -0.80
N PRO A 126 7.76 -1.55 -0.74
CA PRO A 126 7.06 -2.23 -1.84
C PRO A 126 5.87 -1.42 -2.41
N THR A 127 5.72 -1.41 -3.74
CA THR A 127 4.67 -0.66 -4.45
C THR A 127 3.40 -1.48 -4.73
N THR A 128 3.03 -2.40 -3.83
CA THR A 128 1.80 -3.21 -3.97
C THR A 128 0.58 -2.45 -3.46
N SER A 129 -0.59 -2.63 -4.09
CA SER A 129 -1.83 -1.91 -3.76
C SER A 129 -2.21 -2.03 -2.28
N LEU A 130 -2.17 -3.25 -1.71
CA LEU A 130 -2.46 -3.48 -0.28
C LEU A 130 -1.58 -2.64 0.66
N GLN A 131 -0.26 -2.67 0.45
CA GLN A 131 0.69 -1.91 1.28
C GLN A 131 0.49 -0.40 1.16
N ARG A 132 0.13 0.08 -0.05
CA ARG A 132 -0.17 1.50 -0.27
C ARG A 132 -1.48 1.91 0.36
N LEU A 133 -2.51 1.09 0.31
CA LEU A 133 -3.77 1.33 1.02
C LEU A 133 -3.54 1.39 2.54
N LYS A 134 -2.80 0.45 3.13
CA LYS A 134 -2.42 0.46 4.54
C LYS A 134 -1.67 1.75 4.91
N ALA A 135 -0.66 2.13 4.11
CA ALA A 135 0.11 3.35 4.35
C ALA A 135 -0.75 4.63 4.26
N LEU A 136 -1.68 4.69 3.30
CA LEU A 136 -2.54 5.86 3.09
C LEU A 136 -3.52 6.10 4.25
N THR A 137 -4.07 5.03 4.83
CA THR A 137 -5.08 5.13 5.89
C THR A 137 -4.50 5.25 7.29
N THR A 138 -3.32 4.66 7.53
CA THR A 138 -2.63 4.67 8.83
C THR A 138 -1.64 5.82 8.95
N GLY A 139 -1.18 6.38 7.82
CA GLY A 139 -0.09 7.34 7.78
C GLY A 139 1.29 6.72 8.05
N GLY A 140 1.37 5.39 8.18
CA GLY A 140 2.60 4.66 8.46
C GLY A 140 3.44 4.36 7.21
N LEU A 141 4.71 4.01 7.44
CA LEU A 141 5.59 3.50 6.39
C LEU A 141 5.29 2.02 6.12
N PRO A 142 5.21 1.58 4.85
CA PRO A 142 5.05 0.16 4.51
C PRO A 142 6.33 -0.60 4.85
N THR A 143 6.22 -1.82 5.40
CA THR A 143 7.40 -2.67 5.68
C THR A 143 7.36 -4.01 4.97
N PHE A 144 8.54 -4.58 4.68
CA PHE A 144 8.65 -5.85 3.95
C PHE A 144 8.04 -7.05 4.67
N ILE A 145 8.02 -7.03 6.02
CA ILE A 145 7.40 -8.11 6.80
C ILE A 145 5.88 -8.07 6.68
N ASP A 146 5.29 -6.88 6.54
CA ASP A 146 3.86 -6.73 6.32
C ASP A 146 3.44 -7.43 5.02
N VAL A 147 4.28 -7.44 3.98
CA VAL A 147 3.99 -8.15 2.71
C VAL A 147 3.88 -9.66 2.93
N GLY A 148 4.72 -10.25 3.77
CA GLY A 148 4.68 -11.68 4.10
C GLY A 148 3.38 -12.09 4.79
N ASN A 149 2.91 -11.25 5.72
CA ASN A 149 1.61 -11.44 6.39
C ASN A 149 0.43 -11.08 5.46
N SER A 150 0.65 -10.21 4.46
CA SER A 150 -0.36 -9.77 3.49
C SER A 150 -0.79 -10.84 2.48
N PHE A 151 -0.05 -11.94 2.33
CA PHE A 151 -0.48 -13.07 1.49
C PHE A 151 -1.79 -13.73 1.99
N GLY A 152 -2.23 -13.42 3.22
CA GLY A 152 -3.54 -13.79 3.76
C GLY A 152 -4.44 -12.59 4.12
N ALA A 153 -4.07 -11.37 3.70
CA ALA A 153 -4.75 -10.08 3.97
C ALA A 153 -5.46 -9.99 5.35
N PRO A 154 -4.70 -10.01 6.46
CA PRO A 154 -5.28 -9.85 7.78
C PRO A 154 -5.84 -8.43 7.95
N ALA A 155 -6.94 -8.33 8.69
CA ALA A 155 -7.55 -7.07 9.08
C ALA A 155 -6.53 -6.15 9.76
N ILE A 156 -6.56 -4.86 9.43
CA ILE A 156 -5.70 -3.86 10.06
C ILE A 156 -6.22 -3.58 11.48
N VAL A 157 -5.33 -3.76 12.47
CA VAL A 157 -5.65 -3.54 13.89
C VAL A 157 -5.21 -2.15 14.35
N GLU A 158 -4.13 -1.61 13.78
CA GLU A 158 -3.61 -0.28 14.14
C GLU A 158 -4.59 0.86 13.84
N ASP A 159 -4.40 1.99 14.51
CA ASP A 159 -5.22 3.16 14.28
C ASP A 159 -5.12 3.67 12.85
N ASN A 160 -6.28 4.00 12.29
CA ASN A 160 -6.40 4.40 10.90
C ASN A 160 -7.66 5.25 10.69
N ILE A 161 -7.69 5.97 9.57
CA ILE A 161 -8.79 6.87 9.25
C ILE A 161 -10.14 6.14 9.18
N MET A 162 -10.19 4.88 8.72
CA MET A 162 -11.43 4.11 8.59
C MET A 162 -12.01 3.80 9.96
N HIS A 163 -11.17 3.32 10.88
CA HIS A 163 -11.55 3.07 12.27
C HIS A 163 -12.09 4.36 12.91
N GLN A 164 -11.39 5.48 12.73
CA GLN A 164 -11.80 6.76 13.30
C GLN A 164 -13.11 7.29 12.71
N LEU A 165 -13.37 7.08 11.42
CA LEU A 165 -14.66 7.44 10.80
C LEU A 165 -15.82 6.66 11.43
N VAL A 166 -15.71 5.34 11.50
CA VAL A 166 -16.77 4.46 12.03
C VAL A 166 -16.99 4.71 13.52
N LYS A 167 -15.91 4.83 14.30
CA LYS A 167 -15.96 5.15 15.74
C LYS A 167 -16.68 6.47 16.03
N ASN A 168 -16.61 7.43 15.10
CA ASN A 168 -17.32 8.71 15.20
C ASN A 168 -18.68 8.70 14.50
N GLY A 169 -19.24 7.52 14.20
CA GLY A 169 -20.59 7.35 13.66
C GLY A 169 -20.75 7.78 12.21
N LYS A 170 -19.67 7.89 11.45
CA LYS A 170 -19.73 8.22 10.02
C LYS A 170 -20.15 7.00 9.21
N ARG A 171 -21.02 7.24 8.23
CA ARG A 171 -21.51 6.23 7.28
C ARG A 171 -20.55 6.13 6.12
N VAL A 172 -19.89 4.99 5.99
CA VAL A 172 -18.86 4.77 4.97
C VAL A 172 -19.36 3.78 3.93
N VAL A 173 -19.30 4.16 2.65
CA VAL A 173 -19.64 3.31 1.52
C VAL A 173 -18.39 3.04 0.69
N MET A 174 -18.16 1.78 0.34
CA MET A 174 -17.02 1.35 -0.48
C MET A 174 -17.51 0.64 -1.74
N MET A 175 -16.84 0.89 -2.86
CA MET A 175 -17.05 0.16 -4.11
C MET A 175 -15.72 0.00 -4.84
N GLY A 176 -15.56 -1.15 -5.51
CA GLY A 176 -14.36 -1.47 -6.29
C GLY A 176 -13.55 -2.60 -5.68
N ASP A 177 -12.23 -2.49 -5.73
CA ASP A 177 -11.28 -3.54 -5.33
C ASP A 177 -11.56 -4.12 -3.92
N ASP A 178 -11.76 -5.44 -3.84
CA ASP A 178 -12.11 -6.18 -2.62
C ASP A 178 -11.02 -6.17 -1.53
N THR A 179 -9.79 -5.75 -1.84
CA THR A 179 -8.70 -5.54 -0.86
C THR A 179 -9.15 -4.64 0.29
N TRP A 180 -10.01 -3.65 0.02
CA TRP A 180 -10.58 -2.79 1.08
C TRP A 180 -11.39 -3.58 2.11
N THR A 181 -12.24 -4.52 1.66
CA THR A 181 -13.04 -5.35 2.56
C THR A 181 -12.22 -6.37 3.33
N GLN A 182 -11.08 -6.79 2.77
CA GLN A 182 -10.12 -7.66 3.45
C GLN A 182 -9.36 -6.89 4.55
N LEU A 183 -8.94 -5.65 4.26
CA LEU A 183 -8.18 -4.82 5.20
C LEU A 183 -9.03 -4.21 6.33
N TYR A 184 -10.26 -3.81 6.03
CA TYR A 184 -11.17 -3.14 6.98
C TYR A 184 -12.51 -3.88 7.08
N PRO A 185 -12.51 -5.13 7.56
CA PRO A 185 -13.76 -5.84 7.77
C PRO A 185 -14.64 -5.03 8.74
N GLU A 186 -15.94 -4.98 8.49
CA GLU A 186 -16.95 -4.29 9.34
C GLU A 186 -16.86 -2.75 9.38
N HIS A 187 -15.96 -2.12 8.61
CA HIS A 187 -15.84 -0.65 8.60
C HIS A 187 -16.73 0.05 7.57
N PHE A 188 -17.55 -0.71 6.84
CA PHE A 188 -18.40 -0.19 5.77
C PHE A 188 -19.87 -0.47 6.09
N ASN A 189 -20.71 0.55 5.95
CA ASN A 189 -22.17 0.41 6.06
C ASN A 189 -22.76 -0.28 4.83
N LYS A 190 -22.13 -0.05 3.67
CA LYS A 190 -22.51 -0.60 2.38
C LYS A 190 -21.22 -0.82 1.59
N SER A 191 -21.07 -2.00 0.98
CA SER A 191 -19.91 -2.31 0.15
C SER A 191 -20.32 -3.01 -1.14
N PHE A 192 -19.62 -2.67 -2.22
CA PHE A 192 -19.73 -3.30 -3.53
C PHE A 192 -18.34 -3.80 -3.96
N PRO A 193 -17.83 -4.89 -3.35
CA PRO A 193 -16.50 -5.40 -3.62
C PRO A 193 -16.46 -6.20 -4.93
N TYR A 194 -15.38 -6.03 -5.68
CA TYR A 194 -15.08 -6.77 -6.90
C TYR A 194 -13.72 -7.47 -6.79
N PRO A 195 -13.57 -8.70 -7.34
CA PRO A 195 -12.34 -9.46 -7.20
C PRO A 195 -11.11 -8.76 -7.79
N SER A 196 -10.09 -8.51 -6.96
CA SER A 196 -8.86 -7.80 -7.32
C SER A 196 -7.83 -8.62 -8.11
N PHE A 197 -7.79 -9.94 -7.92
CA PHE A 197 -6.71 -10.79 -8.44
C PHE A 197 -6.98 -11.45 -9.81
N ASN A 198 -8.00 -11.02 -10.54
CA ASN A 198 -8.29 -11.58 -11.85
C ASN A 198 -7.54 -10.84 -12.97
N VAL A 199 -6.30 -11.28 -13.26
CA VAL A 199 -5.43 -10.68 -14.28
C VAL A 199 -6.03 -10.65 -15.69
N LYS A 200 -7.08 -11.45 -15.96
CA LYS A 200 -7.76 -11.51 -17.27
C LYS A 200 -8.93 -10.54 -17.39
N ASP A 201 -9.32 -9.93 -16.29
CA ASP A 201 -10.49 -9.07 -16.19
C ASP A 201 -10.02 -7.62 -16.06
N LEU A 202 -10.24 -6.84 -17.12
CA LEU A 202 -9.65 -5.52 -17.27
C LEU A 202 -10.59 -4.39 -16.89
N ASP A 203 -11.89 -4.67 -16.78
CA ASP A 203 -12.92 -3.64 -16.76
C ASP A 203 -14.08 -3.94 -15.80
N THR A 204 -14.24 -5.17 -15.29
CA THR A 204 -15.37 -5.48 -14.39
C THR A 204 -15.37 -4.62 -13.14
N VAL A 205 -14.21 -4.43 -12.51
CA VAL A 205 -14.10 -3.56 -11.32
C VAL A 205 -14.48 -2.13 -11.68
N ASP A 206 -13.91 -1.58 -12.75
CA ASP A 206 -14.12 -0.19 -13.14
C ASP A 206 -15.58 0.07 -13.57
N ASN A 207 -16.18 -0.84 -14.34
CA ASN A 207 -17.59 -0.80 -14.74
C ASN A 207 -18.50 -0.89 -13.52
N GLY A 208 -18.20 -1.79 -12.58
CA GLY A 208 -18.95 -1.97 -11.35
C GLY A 208 -18.91 -0.74 -10.44
N VAL A 209 -17.76 -0.06 -10.38
CA VAL A 209 -17.66 1.24 -9.70
C VAL A 209 -18.51 2.29 -10.41
N ILE A 210 -18.48 2.40 -11.74
CA ILE A 210 -19.30 3.36 -12.50
C ILE A 210 -20.80 3.11 -12.27
N GLU A 211 -21.22 1.84 -12.28
CA GLU A 211 -22.61 1.43 -12.07
C GLU A 211 -23.16 1.89 -10.71
N HIS A 212 -22.36 1.83 -9.65
CA HIS A 212 -22.80 2.17 -8.30
C HIS A 212 -22.48 3.59 -7.85
N LEU A 213 -21.42 4.22 -8.40
CA LEU A 213 -20.94 5.52 -7.95
C LEU A 213 -21.98 6.61 -8.19
N LEU A 214 -22.43 6.79 -9.43
CA LEU A 214 -23.36 7.88 -9.78
C LEU A 214 -24.71 7.76 -9.06
N PRO A 215 -25.35 6.58 -8.97
CA PRO A 215 -26.55 6.43 -8.16
C PRO A 215 -26.32 6.75 -6.68
N SER A 216 -25.22 6.26 -6.08
CA SER A 216 -24.92 6.50 -4.67
C SER A 216 -24.74 7.98 -4.34
N LEU A 217 -24.21 8.79 -5.27
CA LEU A 217 -24.08 10.24 -5.08
C LEU A 217 -25.44 10.98 -4.93
N HIS A 218 -26.54 10.38 -5.39
CA HIS A 218 -27.89 10.93 -5.23
C HIS A 218 -28.60 10.42 -3.97
N GLU A 219 -28.01 9.44 -3.28
CA GLU A 219 -28.49 8.93 -1.99
C GLU A 219 -27.95 9.81 -0.85
N ASN A 220 -28.72 9.93 0.24
CA ASN A 220 -28.30 10.67 1.45
C ASN A 220 -27.84 9.72 2.57
N ASP A 221 -27.54 8.46 2.24
CA ASP A 221 -27.25 7.38 3.19
C ASP A 221 -25.74 7.23 3.52
N TRP A 222 -24.90 8.16 3.07
CA TRP A 222 -23.43 8.12 3.25
C TRP A 222 -22.87 9.46 3.76
N ASP A 223 -21.71 9.39 4.42
CA ASP A 223 -20.90 10.56 4.79
C ASP A 223 -19.53 10.53 4.10
N VAL A 224 -18.99 9.32 3.89
CA VAL A 224 -17.75 9.09 3.13
C VAL A 224 -17.99 8.00 2.07
N LEU A 225 -17.64 8.29 0.82
CA LEU A 225 -17.71 7.34 -0.29
C LEU A 225 -16.30 7.06 -0.81
N ILE A 226 -15.94 5.78 -0.93
CA ILE A 226 -14.67 5.31 -1.47
C ILE A 226 -14.94 4.54 -2.75
N ALA A 227 -14.38 5.01 -3.87
CA ALA A 227 -14.46 4.38 -5.17
C ALA A 227 -13.05 3.99 -5.66
N HIS A 228 -12.75 2.70 -5.72
CA HIS A 228 -11.43 2.19 -6.10
C HIS A 228 -11.47 1.52 -7.48
N PHE A 229 -10.89 2.20 -8.46
CA PHE A 229 -10.67 1.70 -9.82
C PHE A 229 -9.31 1.02 -9.95
N LEU A 230 -9.25 -0.08 -10.71
CA LEU A 230 -7.97 -0.74 -11.05
C LEU A 230 -7.18 0.05 -12.11
N GLY A 231 -7.87 0.87 -12.89
CA GLY A 231 -7.25 1.84 -13.79
C GLY A 231 -6.25 1.21 -14.76
N VAL A 232 -4.99 1.65 -14.73
CA VAL A 232 -3.98 1.29 -15.74
C VAL A 232 -3.09 0.11 -15.30
N GLY A 233 -3.30 -0.42 -14.09
CA GLY A 233 -2.40 -1.41 -13.47
C GLY A 233 -2.22 -2.68 -14.30
N ILE A 234 -3.29 -3.18 -14.90
CA ILE A 234 -3.21 -4.41 -15.69
C ILE A 234 -2.48 -4.18 -17.04
N TYR A 235 -2.61 -2.99 -17.64
CA TYR A 235 -1.88 -2.64 -18.86
C TYR A 235 -0.36 -2.60 -18.65
N SER A 236 0.12 -2.20 -17.47
CA SER A 236 1.56 -2.09 -17.20
C SER A 236 2.26 -3.44 -17.02
N VAL A 237 1.55 -4.49 -16.59
CA VAL A 237 2.11 -5.85 -16.50
C VAL A 237 2.26 -6.48 -17.90
N SER A 238 1.36 -6.14 -18.82
CA SER A 238 1.34 -6.68 -20.19
C SER A 238 2.36 -6.06 -21.16
N THR A 239 3.01 -4.97 -20.76
CA THR A 239 3.93 -4.18 -21.63
C THR A 239 5.41 -4.31 -21.27
N LEU A 240 5.78 -5.24 -20.38
CA LEU A 240 7.19 -5.60 -20.21
C LEU A 240 7.69 -6.34 -21.46
N PRO A 241 8.70 -5.83 -22.18
CA PRO A 241 9.29 -6.54 -23.30
C PRO A 241 9.97 -7.82 -22.80
N ARG A 242 9.86 -8.88 -23.60
CA ARG A 242 10.67 -10.10 -23.43
C ARG A 242 12.15 -9.80 -23.63
#